data_AF-A0A5S4TJP5-F1
#
_entry.id   AF-A0A5S4TJP5-F1
#
_cell.length_a   1.000
_cell.length_b   1.000
_cell.length_c   1.000
_cell.angle_alpha   90.00
_cell.angle_beta   90.00
_cell.angle_gamma   90.00
#
_symmetry.space_group_name_H-M   'P 1'
#
loop_
_entity.id
_entity.type
_entity.pdbx_description
1 polymer ?
#
loop_
_entity_poly.entity_id
_entity_poly.type
_entity_poly.pdbx_seq_one_letter_code
_entity_poly.pdbx_strand_id
1 'polypeptide(L)'
;EWHLSKKHHGATEIAEDCRETMTGLWIEFHQLTKTYKQQEAEHETFLDANISNLLGELKKHDEFLANKSIKLGEERPHWLLFNYLNRAVRSFTNPEELATYNTGNIWDYLRSLIIKDLKERGL
;
A
#
# COMPACT_ATOMS: atom_id res chain seq x y z
N GLU A 1 -32.25 -25.47 47.28
CA GLU A 1 -32.23 -24.15 47.96
C GLU A 1 -30.86 -23.72 48.50
N TRP A 2 -29.86 -24.60 48.64
CA TRP A 2 -28.52 -24.21 49.15
C TRP A 2 -27.75 -23.23 48.26
N HIS A 3 -27.87 -23.37 46.94
CA HIS A 3 -27.19 -22.54 45.93
C HIS A 3 -27.70 -21.09 45.84
N LEU A 4 -28.88 -20.80 46.40
CA LEU A 4 -29.46 -19.44 46.44
C LEU A 4 -28.99 -18.63 47.67
N SER A 5 -28.44 -19.28 48.70
CA SER A 5 -28.13 -18.63 50.00
C SER A 5 -26.74 -18.00 50.11
N LYS A 6 -25.84 -18.32 49.17
CA LYS A 6 -24.47 -17.82 49.14
C LYS A 6 -24.28 -17.20 47.78
N LYS A 7 -23.98 -15.90 47.71
CA LYS A 7 -23.66 -15.17 46.47
C LYS A 7 -22.37 -15.67 45.78
N HIS A 8 -22.19 -16.98 45.65
CA HIS A 8 -21.05 -17.62 45.01
C HIS A 8 -21.54 -18.21 43.70
N HIS A 9 -20.87 -17.81 42.60
CA HIS A 9 -21.11 -18.45 41.32
C HIS A 9 -20.66 -19.91 41.43
N GLY A 10 -21.58 -20.85 41.23
CA GLY A 10 -21.26 -22.25 41.08
C GLY A 10 -20.39 -22.48 39.85
N ALA A 11 -19.70 -23.62 39.77
CA ALA A 11 -18.80 -23.92 38.65
C ALA A 11 -19.46 -23.76 37.26
N THR A 12 -20.77 -24.04 37.15
CA THR A 12 -21.56 -23.83 35.93
C THR A 12 -21.72 -22.35 35.58
N GLU A 13 -22.00 -21.51 36.58
CA GLU A 13 -22.19 -20.06 36.39
C GLU A 13 -20.85 -19.41 36.01
N ILE A 14 -19.75 -19.84 36.64
CA ILE A 14 -18.38 -19.41 36.27
C ILE A 14 -18.05 -19.83 34.83
N ALA A 15 -18.38 -21.06 34.44
CA ALA A 15 -18.12 -21.54 33.09
C ALA A 15 -18.92 -20.76 32.04
N GLU A 16 -20.16 -20.40 32.35
CA GLU A 16 -21.00 -19.60 31.47
C GLU A 16 -20.49 -18.16 31.35
N ASP A 17 -20.14 -17.51 32.47
CA ASP A 17 -19.51 -16.18 32.45
C ASP A 17 -18.22 -16.16 31.63
N CYS A 18 -17.38 -17.20 31.78
CA CYS A 18 -16.18 -17.35 30.98
C CYS A 18 -16.51 -17.49 29.49
N ARG A 19 -17.52 -18.29 29.14
CA ARG A 19 -17.96 -18.48 27.75
C ARG A 19 -18.47 -17.19 27.14
N GLU A 20 -19.29 -16.44 27.86
CA GLU A 20 -19.80 -15.14 27.43
C GLU A 20 -18.67 -14.13 27.24
N THR A 21 -17.75 -14.05 28.21
CA THR A 21 -16.58 -13.15 28.14
C THR A 21 -15.69 -13.49 26.95
N MET A 22 -15.37 -14.76 26.74
CA MET A 22 -14.56 -15.20 25.59
C MET A 22 -15.26 -14.90 24.26
N THR A 23 -16.58 -15.09 24.20
CA THR A 23 -17.37 -14.77 23.01
C THR A 23 -17.35 -13.27 22.71
N GLY A 24 -17.51 -12.43 23.75
CA GLY A 24 -17.40 -10.98 23.63
C GLY A 24 -16.04 -10.53 23.09
N LEU A 25 -14.95 -11.04 23.68
CA LEU A 25 -13.59 -10.76 23.22
C LEU A 25 -13.36 -11.17 21.76
N TRP A 26 -13.90 -12.32 21.33
CA TRP A 26 -13.77 -12.78 19.95
C TRP A 26 -14.48 -11.85 18.96
N ILE A 27 -15.67 -11.36 19.32
CA ILE A 27 -16.42 -10.41 18.50
C ILE A 27 -15.65 -9.10 18.35
N GLU A 28 -15.13 -8.56 19.45
CA GLU A 28 -14.33 -7.33 19.46
C GLU A 28 -13.05 -7.49 18.63
N PHE A 29 -12.32 -8.59 18.81
CA PHE A 29 -11.12 -8.90 18.05
C PHE A 29 -11.39 -9.00 16.55
N HIS A 30 -12.50 -9.65 16.17
CA HIS A 30 -12.89 -9.75 14.77
C HIS A 30 -13.26 -8.38 14.18
N GLN A 31 -13.92 -7.51 14.95
CA GLN A 31 -14.23 -6.15 14.52
C GLN A 31 -12.97 -5.31 14.34
N LEU A 32 -12.02 -5.40 15.28
CA LEU A 32 -10.71 -4.74 15.18
C LEU A 32 -9.96 -5.19 13.92
N THR A 33 -9.96 -6.50 13.65
CA THR A 33 -9.33 -7.07 12.45
C THR A 33 -9.93 -6.52 11.16
N LYS A 34 -11.25 -6.32 11.11
CA LYS A 34 -11.93 -5.71 9.95
C LYS A 34 -11.52 -4.25 9.77
N THR A 35 -11.54 -3.47 10.84
CA THR A 35 -11.12 -2.06 10.80
C THR A 35 -9.67 -1.93 10.34
N TYR A 36 -8.77 -2.78 10.83
CA TYR A 36 -7.37 -2.78 10.42
C TYR A 36 -7.21 -3.07 8.91
N LYS A 37 -7.87 -4.13 8.41
CA LYS A 37 -7.83 -4.46 6.97
C LYS A 37 -8.38 -3.33 6.10
N GLN A 38 -9.41 -2.63 6.57
CA GLN A 38 -9.96 -1.50 5.84
C GLN A 38 -8.99 -0.32 5.80
N GLN A 39 -8.35 0.02 6.92
CA GLN A 39 -7.33 1.06 6.98
C GLN A 39 -6.11 0.72 6.09
N GLU A 40 -5.69 -0.54 6.07
CA GLU A 40 -4.59 -1.00 5.23
C GLU A 40 -4.92 -0.85 3.73
N ALA A 41 -6.14 -1.23 3.30
CA ALA A 41 -6.59 -1.03 1.93
C ALA A 41 -6.72 0.47 1.55
N GLU A 42 -7.15 1.32 2.48
CA GLU A 42 -7.18 2.78 2.30
C GLU A 42 -5.76 3.35 2.14
N HIS A 43 -4.78 2.84 2.88
CA HIS A 43 -3.37 3.24 2.74
C HIS A 43 -2.77 2.80 1.41
N GLU A 44 -3.03 1.59 0.94
CA GLU A 44 -2.59 1.14 -0.40
C GLU A 44 -3.19 2.01 -1.51
N THR A 45 -4.48 2.32 -1.41
CA THR A 45 -5.18 3.19 -2.35
C THR A 45 -4.56 4.60 -2.38
N PHE A 46 -4.26 5.15 -1.19
CA PHE A 46 -3.62 6.46 -1.07
C PHE A 46 -2.18 6.46 -1.64
N LEU A 47 -1.41 5.41 -1.36
CA LEU A 47 -0.08 5.23 -1.92
C LEU A 47 -0.12 5.20 -3.46
N ASP A 48 -1.01 4.40 -4.03
CA ASP A 48 -1.15 4.26 -5.48
C ASP A 48 -1.58 5.55 -6.16
N ALA A 49 -2.52 6.28 -5.55
CA ALA A 49 -2.93 7.59 -6.02
C ALA A 49 -1.77 8.60 -6.02
N ASN A 50 -0.97 8.62 -4.95
CA ASN A 50 0.18 9.51 -4.85
C ASN A 50 1.28 9.18 -5.85
N ILE A 51 1.65 7.91 -6.01
CA ILE A 51 2.66 7.49 -6.99
C ILE A 51 2.17 7.83 -8.40
N SER A 52 0.90 7.55 -8.72
CA SER A 52 0.31 7.87 -10.03
C SER A 52 0.32 9.37 -10.31
N ASN A 53 -0.05 10.19 -9.32
CA ASN A 53 -0.02 11.64 -9.44
C ASN A 53 1.41 12.16 -9.67
N LEU A 54 2.38 11.70 -8.87
CA LEU A 54 3.79 12.08 -8.99
C LEU A 54 4.34 11.72 -10.38
N LEU A 55 4.09 10.50 -10.87
CA LEU A 55 4.54 10.06 -12.19
C LEU A 55 3.88 10.87 -13.31
N GLY A 56 2.60 11.23 -13.14
CA GLY A 56 1.88 12.10 -14.06
C GLY A 56 2.51 13.48 -14.15
N GLU A 57 2.78 14.13 -13.01
CA GLU A 57 3.40 15.46 -12.98
C GLU A 57 4.84 15.45 -13.53
N LEU A 58 5.64 14.42 -13.21
CA LEU A 58 6.98 14.25 -13.78
C LEU A 58 6.94 14.13 -15.30
N LYS A 59 6.03 13.32 -15.84
CA LYS A 59 5.86 13.16 -17.28
C LYS A 59 5.45 14.48 -17.95
N LYS A 60 4.48 15.20 -17.38
CA LYS A 60 4.03 16.50 -17.91
C LYS A 60 5.16 17.52 -17.94
N HIS A 61 5.96 17.59 -16.88
CA HIS A 61 7.13 18.47 -16.80
C HIS A 61 8.15 18.15 -17.90
N ASP A 62 8.45 16.86 -18.10
CA ASP A 62 9.39 16.43 -19.14
C ASP A 62 8.87 16.69 -20.56
N GLU A 63 7.57 16.49 -20.80
CA GLU A 63 6.92 16.84 -22.06
C GLU A 63 6.95 18.36 -22.31
N PHE A 64 6.72 19.17 -21.27
CA PHE A 64 6.85 20.62 -21.36
C PHE A 64 8.27 21.05 -21.76
N LEU A 65 9.30 20.49 -21.12
CA LEU A 65 10.68 20.79 -21.45
C LEU A 65 11.06 20.34 -22.86
N ALA A 66 10.63 19.13 -23.26
CA ALA A 66 10.84 18.63 -24.61
C ALA A 66 10.22 19.56 -25.67
N ASN A 67 8.97 19.96 -25.45
CA ASN A 67 8.25 20.87 -26.35
C ASN A 67 8.91 22.25 -26.42
N LYS A 68 9.43 22.76 -25.29
CA LYS A 68 10.16 24.02 -25.26
C LYS A 68 11.47 23.93 -26.06
N SER A 69 12.22 22.84 -25.93
CA SER A 69 13.44 22.60 -26.70
C SER A 69 13.16 22.60 -28.21
N ILE A 70 12.16 21.83 -28.63
CA ILE A 70 11.74 21.74 -30.03
C ILE A 70 11.33 23.12 -30.58
N LYS A 71 10.59 23.91 -29.80
CA LYS A 71 10.20 25.28 -30.18
C LYS A 71 11.39 26.23 -30.35
N LEU A 72 12.50 25.95 -29.68
CA LEU A 72 13.75 26.71 -29.80
C LEU A 72 14.64 26.21 -30.95
N GLY A 73 14.21 25.18 -31.69
CA GLY A 73 14.99 24.56 -32.76
C GLY A 73 16.07 23.59 -32.26
N GLU A 74 16.06 23.28 -30.96
CA GLU A 74 17.02 22.41 -30.30
C GLU A 74 16.50 20.96 -30.25
N GLU A 75 17.43 20.01 -30.15
CA GLU A 75 17.08 18.59 -30.01
C GLU A 75 16.32 18.30 -28.72
N ARG A 76 15.61 17.16 -28.68
CA ARG A 76 14.94 16.72 -27.46
C ARG A 76 15.99 16.40 -26.39
N PRO A 77 15.88 16.97 -25.18
CA PRO A 77 16.83 16.69 -24.12
C PRO A 77 16.90 15.19 -23.77
N HIS A 78 18.11 14.67 -23.74
CA HIS A 78 18.43 13.27 -23.43
C HIS A 78 18.26 12.93 -21.94
N TRP A 79 18.25 13.97 -21.09
CA TRP A 79 18.25 13.89 -19.62
C TRP A 79 16.86 14.12 -19.00
N LEU A 80 15.79 13.98 -19.79
CA LEU A 80 14.43 13.99 -19.24
C LEU A 80 14.29 12.86 -18.23
N LEU A 81 13.97 13.21 -16.98
CA LEU A 81 14.04 12.31 -15.83
C LEU A 81 13.17 11.07 -16.03
N PHE A 82 11.97 11.22 -16.57
CA PHE A 82 11.06 10.13 -16.89
C PHE A 82 11.67 9.16 -17.91
N ASN A 83 12.33 9.68 -18.95
CA ASN A 83 13.01 8.86 -19.95
C ASN A 83 14.22 8.13 -19.36
N TYR A 84 14.99 8.82 -18.52
CA TYR A 84 16.12 8.24 -17.81
C TYR A 84 15.67 7.09 -16.90
N LEU A 85 14.63 7.32 -16.08
CA LEU A 85 14.06 6.32 -15.18
C LEU A 85 13.53 5.10 -15.95
N ASN A 86 12.75 5.31 -17.02
CA ASN A 86 12.27 4.20 -17.85
C ASN A 86 13.43 3.39 -18.47
N ARG A 87 14.48 4.08 -18.94
CA ARG A 87 15.66 3.43 -19.53
C ARG A 87 16.45 2.64 -18.47
N ALA A 88 16.57 3.20 -17.26
CA ALA A 88 17.21 2.51 -16.15
C ALA A 88 16.43 1.25 -15.77
N VAL A 89 15.11 1.36 -15.53
CA VAL A 89 14.30 0.17 -15.17
C VAL A 89 14.42 -0.92 -16.23
N ARG A 90 14.28 -0.56 -17.52
CA ARG A 90 14.42 -1.51 -18.62
C ARG A 90 15.81 -2.16 -18.74
N SER A 91 16.87 -1.56 -18.19
CA SER A 91 18.21 -2.15 -18.29
C SER A 91 18.44 -3.30 -17.31
N PHE A 92 17.59 -3.44 -16.28
CA PHE A 92 17.70 -4.48 -15.27
C PHE A 92 16.43 -5.33 -15.08
N THR A 93 15.34 -5.03 -15.80
CA THR A 93 14.13 -5.87 -15.83
C THR A 93 14.17 -6.86 -17.00
N ASN A 94 13.74 -8.11 -16.76
CA ASN A 94 13.59 -9.11 -17.82
C ASN A 94 12.61 -8.58 -18.89
N PRO A 95 12.95 -8.61 -20.19
CA PRO A 95 12.06 -8.14 -21.25
C PRO A 95 10.65 -8.73 -21.25
N GLU A 96 10.49 -9.97 -20.79
CA GLU A 96 9.18 -10.65 -20.69
C GLU A 96 8.33 -10.14 -19.52
N GLU A 97 8.94 -9.48 -18.53
CA GLU A 97 8.28 -8.92 -17.35
C GLU A 97 7.98 -7.42 -17.50
N LEU A 98 8.38 -6.81 -18.61
CA LEU A 98 8.13 -5.38 -18.85
C LEU A 98 6.64 -5.12 -19.08
N ALA A 99 6.10 -4.17 -18.33
CA ALA A 99 4.78 -3.62 -18.58
C ALA A 99 4.71 -2.97 -19.97
N THR A 100 3.55 -3.11 -20.62
CA THR A 100 3.25 -2.52 -21.94
C THR A 100 3.50 -1.01 -21.98
N TYR A 101 3.20 -0.31 -20.88
CA TYR A 101 3.39 1.13 -20.76
C TYR A 101 4.62 1.47 -19.92
N ASN A 102 5.42 2.44 -20.37
CA ASN A 102 6.61 2.93 -19.65
C ASN A 102 6.30 3.41 -18.22
N THR A 103 5.11 4.00 -18.01
CA THR A 103 4.64 4.40 -16.68
C THR A 103 4.48 3.21 -15.74
N GLY A 104 4.04 2.05 -16.26
CA GLY A 104 3.92 0.82 -15.48
C GLY A 104 5.27 0.33 -14.97
N ASN A 105 6.27 0.25 -15.84
CA ASN A 105 7.63 -0.18 -15.46
C ASN A 105 8.22 0.70 -14.34
N ILE A 106 8.09 2.03 -14.46
CA ILE A 106 8.59 2.95 -13.43
C ILE A 106 7.79 2.81 -12.13
N TRP A 107 6.47 2.65 -12.23
CA TRP A 107 5.59 2.49 -11.08
C TRP A 107 5.91 1.21 -10.31
N ASP A 108 6.06 0.07 -10.99
CA ASP A 108 6.39 -1.23 -10.38
C ASP A 108 7.72 -1.13 -9.63
N TYR A 109 8.72 -0.51 -10.25
CA TYR A 109 10.02 -0.30 -9.64
C TYR A 109 9.92 0.56 -8.37
N LEU A 110 9.31 1.75 -8.45
CA LEU A 110 9.18 2.64 -7.29
C LEU A 110 8.33 2.02 -6.17
N ARG A 111 7.24 1.34 -6.52
CA ARG A 111 6.40 0.61 -5.56
C ARG A 111 7.21 -0.49 -4.87
N SER A 112 8.02 -1.25 -5.61
CA SER A 112 8.86 -2.30 -5.03
C SER A 112 9.88 -1.76 -4.02
N LEU A 113 10.46 -0.58 -4.28
CA LEU A 113 11.40 0.07 -3.36
C LEU A 113 10.70 0.52 -2.07
N ILE A 114 9.49 1.05 -2.17
CA ILE A 114 8.69 1.46 -1.02
C ILE A 114 8.29 0.23 -0.19
N ILE A 115 7.79 -0.83 -0.82
CA ILE A 115 7.47 -2.09 -0.13
C ILE A 115 8.71 -2.66 0.57
N LYS A 116 9.87 -2.60 -0.09
CA LYS A 116 11.13 -3.07 0.51
C LYS A 116 11.51 -2.24 1.74
N ASP A 117 11.46 -0.92 1.65
CA ASP A 117 11.76 -0.01 2.78
C ASP A 117 10.80 -0.24 3.96
N LEU A 118 9.50 -0.44 3.70
CA LEU A 118 8.52 -0.76 4.74
C LEU A 118 8.86 -2.08 5.45
N LYS A 119 9.13 -3.14 4.68
CA LYS A 119 9.54 -4.44 5.25
C LYS A 119 10.82 -4.35 6.08
N GLU A 120 11.82 -3.58 5.62
CA GLU A 120 13.07 -3.37 6.34
C GLU A 120 12.86 -2.61 7.67
N ARG A 121 11.81 -1.81 7.77
CA ARG A 121 11.39 -1.11 9.01
C ARG A 121 10.47 -1.94 9.91
N GLY A 122 10.10 -3.15 9.49
CA GLY A 122 9.15 -4.01 10.21
C GLY A 122 7.70 -3.52 10.15
N LEU A 123 7.35 -2.77 9.10
CA LEU A 123 6.00 -2.29 8.79
C LEU A 123 5.33 -3.18 7.74
#